data_AF-A0A3E2HQR8-F1
#
_entry.id   AF-A0A3E2HQR8-F1
#
_cell.length_a   1.000
_cell.length_b   1.000
_cell.length_c   1.000
_cell.angle_alpha   90.00
_cell.angle_beta   90.00
_cell.angle_gamma   90.00
#
_symmetry.space_group_name_H-M   'P 1'
#
loop_
_entity.id
_entity.type
_entity.pdbx_description
1 polymer ?
#
loop_
_entity_poly.entity_id
_entity_poly.type
_entity_poly.pdbx_seq_one_letter_code
_entity_poly.pdbx_strand_id
1 'polypeptide(L)'
;MKPSTYNPCLLYNTEPFGVVRLQTDDTLFVGDAQFAELEQEQLKKANFLAKEHKTLTTGKGIKFNEGIIQLNDIRISLTQERYSQGTVRQNLTTKEQYIAQYAQGAYITSVCQPEASYDLSVAAQAIDLNQEDVKSLNKRLQWQIQNTARGIQFVKLEKETLQLLVFTDTSFANNKDLSSQIDYIITLADQKGNANTLHWTLVKYKRVTHSVLASELYGMAHGFDMGVVIKSTIKGILEIDLPLVICTDSRSLYDCLVKLGTTQEKQLMIDMICLRQAYERRQIAKVRWIEGTTNPADSMTKGKPSNALKRLLDTNKVQLEVVEWVEHDGVGSGTEDPTEGFGAIPN
;
A
#
# COMPACT_ATOMS: atom_id res chain seq x y z
N MET A 1 10.10 -17.21 -17.24
CA MET A 1 9.62 -16.34 -16.15
C MET A 1 8.34 -16.90 -15.57
N LYS A 2 8.08 -16.69 -14.28
CA LYS A 2 6.86 -17.11 -13.59
C LYS A 2 6.01 -15.89 -13.21
N PRO A 3 4.67 -15.95 -13.29
CA PRO A 3 3.82 -14.88 -12.81
C PRO A 3 3.87 -14.77 -11.28
N SER A 4 3.80 -13.55 -10.78
CA SER A 4 3.67 -13.28 -9.35
C SER A 4 2.27 -13.58 -8.86
N THR A 5 2.14 -13.88 -7.57
CA THR A 5 0.84 -14.06 -6.91
C THR A 5 0.09 -12.74 -6.76
N TYR A 6 0.81 -11.61 -6.64
CA TYR A 6 0.24 -10.26 -6.54
C TYR A 6 -0.42 -9.79 -7.81
N ASN A 7 0.24 -10.00 -8.94
CA ASN A 7 -0.31 -9.61 -10.21
C ASN A 7 0.22 -10.50 -11.34
N PRO A 8 -0.67 -11.09 -12.17
CA PRO A 8 -0.24 -11.98 -13.25
C PRO A 8 0.63 -11.29 -14.30
N CYS A 9 0.54 -9.96 -14.43
CA CYS A 9 1.39 -9.16 -15.34
C CYS A 9 2.72 -8.72 -14.71
N LEU A 10 3.00 -9.12 -13.46
CA LEU A 10 4.31 -8.99 -12.83
C LEU A 10 4.97 -10.36 -12.87
N LEU A 11 5.97 -10.51 -13.72
CA LEU A 11 6.70 -11.75 -13.96
C LEU A 11 8.07 -11.67 -13.32
N TYR A 12 8.60 -12.79 -12.83
CA TYR A 12 9.96 -12.84 -12.31
C TYR A 12 10.70 -14.13 -12.67
N ASN A 13 12.01 -14.07 -12.58
CA ASN A 13 12.96 -15.17 -12.70
C ASN A 13 14.13 -14.89 -11.76
N THR A 14 14.67 -15.93 -11.11
CA THR A 14 15.78 -15.79 -10.16
C THR A 14 17.14 -16.01 -10.81
N GLU A 15 17.22 -16.86 -11.85
CA GLU A 15 18.46 -17.14 -12.58
C GLU A 15 18.22 -17.27 -14.09
N PRO A 16 18.73 -16.34 -14.94
CA PRO A 16 19.25 -15.03 -14.55
C PRO A 16 18.17 -14.17 -13.89
N PHE A 17 18.59 -13.23 -13.04
CA PHE A 17 17.67 -12.43 -12.25
C PHE A 17 16.95 -11.41 -13.13
N GLY A 18 15.63 -11.44 -13.10
CA GLY A 18 14.81 -10.48 -13.82
C GLY A 18 13.39 -10.40 -13.27
N VAL A 19 12.90 -9.19 -13.08
CA VAL A 19 11.51 -8.89 -12.72
C VAL A 19 10.96 -7.94 -13.77
N VAL A 20 9.90 -8.36 -14.46
CA VAL A 20 9.27 -7.62 -15.57
C VAL A 20 7.84 -7.31 -15.19
N ARG A 21 7.45 -6.06 -15.38
CA ARG A 21 6.08 -5.57 -15.24
C ARG A 21 5.57 -5.13 -16.59
N LEU A 22 4.45 -5.73 -17.00
CA LEU A 22 3.70 -5.33 -18.18
C LEU A 22 2.49 -4.50 -17.75
N GLN A 23 2.30 -3.35 -18.38
CA GLN A 23 1.11 -2.52 -18.20
C GLN A 23 0.75 -1.84 -19.51
N THR A 24 -0.42 -2.18 -20.04
CA THR A 24 -0.92 -1.72 -21.34
C THR A 24 0.13 -1.91 -22.46
N ASP A 25 0.73 -0.82 -22.91
CA ASP A 25 1.70 -0.68 -23.99
C ASP A 25 3.14 -0.51 -23.46
N ASP A 26 3.30 -0.27 -22.16
CA ASP A 26 4.59 -0.06 -21.51
C ASP A 26 5.08 -1.32 -20.79
N THR A 27 6.40 -1.51 -20.83
CA THR A 27 7.11 -2.56 -20.09
C THR A 27 8.19 -1.92 -19.24
N LEU A 28 8.25 -2.30 -17.97
CA LEU A 28 9.30 -1.92 -17.04
C LEU A 28 9.93 -3.19 -16.49
N PHE A 29 11.26 -3.27 -16.46
CA PHE A 29 11.93 -4.39 -15.84
C PHE A 29 13.16 -3.96 -15.04
N VAL A 30 13.53 -4.81 -14.09
CA VAL A 30 14.83 -4.79 -13.41
C VAL A 30 15.45 -6.17 -13.60
N GLY A 31 16.72 -6.25 -13.94
CA GLY A 31 17.40 -7.52 -14.14
C GLY A 31 18.89 -7.36 -14.29
N ASP A 32 19.62 -8.48 -14.22
CA ASP A 32 21.04 -8.50 -14.55
C ASP A 32 21.27 -8.36 -16.06
N ALA A 33 22.54 -8.19 -16.45
CA ALA A 33 22.92 -8.01 -17.86
C ALA A 33 22.54 -9.24 -18.71
N GLN A 34 22.67 -10.44 -18.15
CA GLN A 34 22.35 -11.70 -18.83
C GLN A 34 20.85 -11.79 -19.14
N PHE A 35 19.99 -11.39 -18.20
CA PHE A 35 18.56 -11.32 -18.38
C PHE A 35 18.19 -10.31 -19.46
N ALA A 36 18.79 -9.11 -19.44
CA ALA A 36 18.52 -8.07 -20.42
C ALA A 36 18.89 -8.49 -21.85
N GLU A 37 20.02 -9.17 -22.04
CA GLU A 37 20.43 -9.72 -23.33
C GLU A 37 19.44 -10.79 -23.84
N LEU A 38 19.08 -11.73 -22.97
CA LEU A 38 18.14 -12.80 -23.31
C LEU A 38 16.75 -12.26 -23.64
N GLU A 39 16.26 -11.27 -22.90
CA GLU A 39 14.97 -10.62 -23.16
C GLU A 39 14.95 -10.00 -24.56
N GLN A 40 16.00 -9.25 -24.91
CA GLN A 40 16.11 -8.61 -26.22
C GLN A 40 16.20 -9.64 -27.36
N GLU A 41 16.91 -10.75 -27.15
CA GLU A 41 16.95 -11.85 -28.12
C GLU A 41 15.58 -12.49 -28.34
N GLN A 42 14.84 -12.75 -27.27
CA GLN A 42 13.52 -13.38 -27.35
C GLN A 42 12.50 -12.46 -28.01
N LEU A 43 12.53 -11.15 -27.72
CA LEU A 43 11.71 -10.16 -28.41
C LEU A 43 11.95 -10.16 -29.93
N LYS A 44 13.22 -10.19 -30.35
CA LYS A 44 13.59 -10.28 -31.77
C LYS A 44 13.10 -11.59 -32.40
N LYS A 45 13.31 -12.73 -31.74
CA LYS A 45 12.86 -14.05 -32.22
C LYS A 45 11.33 -14.11 -32.38
N ALA A 46 10.60 -13.46 -31.49
CA ALA A 46 9.13 -13.39 -31.52
C ALA A 46 8.58 -12.33 -32.50
N ASN A 47 9.44 -11.58 -33.19
CA ASN A 47 9.07 -10.45 -34.05
C ASN A 47 8.24 -9.37 -33.32
N PHE A 48 8.48 -9.16 -32.03
CA PHE A 48 7.86 -8.05 -31.30
C PHE A 48 8.56 -6.73 -31.61
N LEU A 49 7.77 -5.71 -31.94
CA LEU A 49 8.25 -4.34 -32.11
C LEU A 49 8.44 -3.71 -30.73
N ALA A 50 9.69 -3.68 -30.25
CA ALA A 50 10.07 -3.04 -29.00
C ALA A 50 11.05 -1.89 -29.25
N LYS A 51 10.92 -0.82 -28.46
CA LYS A 51 11.90 0.28 -28.43
C LYS A 51 13.18 -0.20 -27.74
N GLU A 52 14.31 0.44 -28.04
CA GLU A 52 15.55 0.21 -27.30
C GLU A 52 15.35 0.45 -25.79
N HIS A 53 16.06 -0.34 -24.99
CA HIS A 53 16.01 -0.23 -23.53
C HIS A 53 16.44 1.17 -23.10
N LYS A 54 15.61 1.80 -22.26
CA LYS A 54 15.97 3.01 -21.53
C LYS A 54 16.41 2.61 -20.13
N THR A 55 17.68 2.79 -19.82
CA THR A 55 18.21 2.53 -18.49
C THR A 55 17.99 3.74 -17.59
N LEU A 56 17.49 3.50 -16.38
CA LEU A 56 17.40 4.51 -15.32
C LEU A 56 18.82 4.84 -14.83
N THR A 57 19.24 6.09 -14.97
CA THR A 57 20.53 6.57 -14.44
C THR A 57 20.34 7.87 -13.67
N THR A 58 21.31 8.21 -12.82
CA THR A 58 21.29 9.50 -12.10
C THR A 58 21.22 10.65 -13.11
N GLY A 59 20.20 11.51 -12.97
CA GLY A 59 19.94 12.63 -13.88
C GLY A 59 19.16 12.28 -15.16
N LYS A 60 18.91 11.00 -15.46
CA LYS A 60 18.09 10.56 -16.60
C LYS A 60 16.99 9.61 -16.14
N GLY A 61 15.83 10.20 -15.83
CA GLY A 61 14.62 9.45 -15.49
C GLY A 61 14.04 8.68 -16.68
N ILE A 62 13.18 7.72 -16.36
CA ILE A 62 12.40 6.96 -17.34
C ILE A 62 10.91 7.24 -17.13
N LYS A 63 10.13 7.04 -18.19
CA LYS A 63 8.66 7.11 -18.12
C LYS A 63 8.11 5.70 -18.15
N PHE A 64 7.14 5.44 -17.29
CA PHE A 64 6.37 4.20 -17.29
C PHE A 64 4.93 4.53 -16.94
N ASN A 65 4.01 4.28 -17.87
CA ASN A 65 2.57 4.45 -17.68
C ASN A 65 2.23 5.84 -17.10
N GLU A 66 2.79 6.87 -17.75
CA GLU A 66 2.67 8.32 -17.40
C GLU A 66 3.34 8.74 -16.09
N GLY A 67 3.85 7.78 -15.31
CA GLY A 67 4.73 8.03 -14.18
C GLY A 67 6.14 8.40 -14.64
N ILE A 68 6.78 9.33 -13.92
CA ILE A 68 8.20 9.63 -14.06
C ILE A 68 8.94 8.93 -12.92
N ILE A 69 9.82 8.01 -13.29
CA ILE A 69 10.73 7.35 -12.36
C ILE A 69 12.08 8.03 -12.46
N GLN A 70 12.60 8.51 -11.33
CA GLN A 70 13.90 9.18 -11.24
C GLN A 70 14.77 8.51 -10.18
N LEU A 71 16.07 8.47 -10.44
CA LEU A 71 17.09 8.06 -9.48
C LEU A 71 17.82 9.31 -8.98
N ASN A 72 17.65 9.59 -7.70
CA ASN A 72 18.29 10.69 -6.98
C ASN A 72 19.24 10.10 -5.94
N ASP A 73 20.54 10.11 -6.23
CA ASP A 73 21.59 9.42 -5.47
C ASP A 73 21.30 7.91 -5.31
N ILE A 74 20.77 7.52 -4.16
CA ILE A 74 20.41 6.14 -3.79
C ILE A 74 18.90 5.94 -3.66
N ARG A 75 18.10 6.97 -3.95
CA ARG A 75 16.64 6.95 -3.81
C ARG A 75 15.98 6.92 -5.18
N ILE A 76 14.94 6.11 -5.29
CA ILE A 76 14.07 6.10 -6.48
C ILE A 76 12.80 6.87 -6.13
N SER A 77 12.38 7.80 -6.97
CA SER A 77 11.10 8.50 -6.82
C SER A 77 10.19 8.21 -8.00
N LEU A 78 8.91 7.99 -7.72
CA LEU A 78 7.85 7.91 -8.70
C LEU A 78 6.92 9.12 -8.51
N THR A 79 6.92 10.01 -9.50
CA THR A 79 5.98 11.14 -9.60
C THR A 79 5.13 10.98 -10.86
N GLN A 80 4.20 11.88 -11.09
CA GLN A 80 3.37 11.86 -12.30
C GLN A 80 3.53 13.17 -13.06
N GLU A 81 3.55 13.09 -14.40
CA GLU A 81 3.56 14.31 -15.21
C GLU A 81 2.31 15.16 -14.97
N ARG A 82 2.46 16.47 -15.20
CA ARG A 82 1.33 17.39 -15.27
C ARG A 82 0.39 16.92 -16.37
N TYR A 83 -0.61 16.16 -15.98
CA TYR A 83 -1.78 16.01 -16.79
C TYR A 83 -2.43 17.39 -16.97
N SER A 84 -3.18 17.55 -18.04
CA SER A 84 -4.16 18.62 -18.25
C SER A 84 -5.33 18.52 -17.25
N GLN A 85 -5.01 18.36 -15.96
CA GLN A 85 -5.96 18.43 -14.87
C GLN A 85 -6.60 19.83 -14.89
N GLY A 86 -7.90 19.86 -15.17
CA GLY A 86 -8.69 21.10 -15.19
C GLY A 86 -9.11 21.58 -16.57
N THR A 87 -8.75 20.91 -17.68
CA THR A 87 -9.37 21.27 -18.97
C THR A 87 -10.80 20.75 -18.98
N VAL A 88 -11.76 21.67 -18.88
CA VAL A 88 -13.18 21.37 -19.11
C VAL A 88 -13.29 20.77 -20.51
N ARG A 89 -13.63 19.48 -20.59
CA ARG A 89 -13.87 18.83 -21.88
C ARG A 89 -15.13 19.44 -22.46
N GLN A 90 -15.02 19.94 -23.70
CA GLN A 90 -16.17 20.48 -24.42
C GLN A 90 -17.22 19.39 -24.62
N ASN A 91 -18.50 19.77 -24.61
CA ASN A 91 -19.65 18.89 -24.86
C ASN A 91 -19.92 17.78 -23.82
N LEU A 92 -19.44 17.92 -22.57
CA LEU A 92 -19.81 17.02 -21.47
C LEU A 92 -20.77 17.68 -20.48
N THR A 93 -21.75 16.91 -20.00
CA THR A 93 -22.59 17.28 -18.85
C THR A 93 -21.76 17.39 -17.57
N THR A 94 -22.28 18.06 -16.54
CA THR A 94 -21.60 18.18 -15.23
C THR A 94 -21.25 16.82 -14.63
N LYS A 95 -22.13 15.82 -14.77
CA LYS A 95 -21.91 14.46 -14.26
C LYS A 95 -20.80 13.74 -15.03
N GLU A 96 -20.76 13.86 -16.35
CA GLU A 96 -19.69 13.26 -17.16
C GLU A 96 -18.34 13.93 -16.90
N GLN A 97 -18.31 15.26 -16.74
CA GLN A 97 -17.10 15.98 -16.34
C GLN A 97 -16.60 15.52 -14.98
N TYR A 98 -17.50 15.41 -14.01
CA TYR A 98 -17.18 14.91 -12.67
C TYR A 98 -16.57 13.51 -12.72
N ILE A 99 -17.19 12.57 -13.44
CA ILE A 99 -16.69 11.19 -13.58
C ILE A 99 -15.30 11.18 -14.24
N ALA A 100 -15.10 11.95 -15.31
CA ALA A 100 -13.82 12.00 -16.01
C ALA A 100 -12.70 12.57 -15.13
N GLN A 101 -12.98 13.66 -14.41
CA GLN A 101 -12.02 14.29 -13.51
C GLN A 101 -11.74 13.43 -12.27
N TYR A 102 -12.76 12.79 -11.71
CA TYR A 102 -12.62 11.82 -10.63
C TYR A 102 -11.71 10.66 -11.06
N ALA A 103 -11.98 10.03 -12.21
CA ALA A 103 -11.21 8.88 -12.68
C ALA A 103 -9.72 9.23 -12.84
N GLN A 104 -9.42 10.42 -13.34
CA GLN A 104 -8.07 10.92 -13.48
C GLN A 104 -7.38 11.19 -12.13
N GLY A 105 -8.07 11.83 -11.18
CA GLY A 105 -7.54 12.05 -9.82
C GLY A 105 -7.32 10.73 -9.08
N ALA A 106 -8.25 9.78 -9.23
CA ALA A 106 -8.16 8.43 -8.68
C ALA A 106 -6.96 7.66 -9.22
N TYR A 107 -6.69 7.79 -10.52
CA TYR A 107 -5.52 7.16 -11.13
C TYR A 107 -4.21 7.65 -10.49
N ILE A 108 -3.98 8.97 -10.41
CA ILE A 108 -2.77 9.54 -9.78
C ILE A 108 -2.65 9.13 -8.31
N THR A 109 -3.79 9.10 -7.61
CA THR A 109 -3.86 8.69 -6.21
C THR A 109 -3.50 7.24 -5.99
N SER A 110 -3.84 6.36 -6.92
CA SER A 110 -3.49 4.94 -6.89
C SER A 110 -2.04 4.66 -7.28
N VAL A 111 -1.38 5.60 -7.96
CA VAL A 111 -0.01 5.45 -8.47
C VAL A 111 1.02 6.05 -7.53
N CYS A 112 0.81 7.28 -7.03
CA CYS A 112 1.86 7.98 -6.28
C CYS A 112 1.39 9.01 -5.24
N GLN A 113 0.09 9.17 -4.98
CA GLN A 113 -0.43 10.18 -4.03
C GLN A 113 -1.47 9.61 -3.03
N PRO A 114 -1.06 8.69 -2.13
CA PRO A 114 -1.96 8.09 -1.15
C PRO A 114 -2.70 9.11 -0.26
N GLU A 115 -2.21 10.34 -0.09
CA GLU A 115 -2.85 11.40 0.70
C GLU A 115 -4.17 11.91 0.10
N ALA A 116 -4.43 11.60 -1.16
CA ALA A 116 -5.66 11.93 -1.86
C ALA A 116 -6.73 10.82 -1.77
N SER A 117 -6.40 9.66 -1.19
CA SER A 117 -7.27 8.48 -1.13
C SER A 117 -8.64 8.79 -0.54
N TYR A 118 -8.69 9.52 0.57
CA TYR A 118 -9.95 9.85 1.26
C TYR A 118 -10.96 10.58 0.37
N ASP A 119 -10.58 11.76 -0.11
CA ASP A 119 -11.51 12.62 -0.85
C ASP A 119 -12.00 11.94 -2.12
N LEU A 120 -11.17 11.11 -2.74
CA LEU A 120 -11.54 10.36 -3.94
C LEU A 120 -12.41 9.15 -3.61
N SER A 121 -12.16 8.45 -2.51
CA SER A 121 -13.05 7.38 -2.03
C SER A 121 -14.44 7.91 -1.68
N VAL A 122 -14.53 9.12 -1.11
CA VAL A 122 -15.81 9.82 -0.90
C VAL A 122 -16.44 10.22 -2.23
N ALA A 123 -15.65 10.81 -3.14
CA ALA A 123 -16.14 11.25 -4.45
C ALA A 123 -16.71 10.10 -5.30
N ALA A 124 -16.15 8.88 -5.17
CA ALA A 124 -16.60 7.68 -5.86
C ALA A 124 -18.03 7.25 -5.48
N GLN A 125 -18.53 7.70 -4.34
CA GLN A 125 -19.83 7.31 -3.78
C GLN A 125 -20.97 8.26 -4.17
N ALA A 126 -20.68 9.35 -4.90
CA ALA A 126 -21.70 10.30 -5.32
C ALA A 126 -22.63 9.70 -6.40
N ILE A 127 -23.85 9.34 -6.01
CA ILE A 127 -24.90 8.85 -6.92
C ILE A 127 -25.67 10.04 -7.52
N ASP A 128 -26.19 10.88 -6.63
CA ASP A 128 -26.90 12.13 -6.96
C ASP A 128 -25.97 13.31 -6.72
N LEU A 129 -25.31 13.76 -7.78
CA LEU A 129 -24.34 14.85 -7.69
C LEU A 129 -25.01 16.14 -7.22
N ASN A 130 -24.52 16.67 -6.10
CA ASN A 130 -24.81 18.03 -5.65
C ASN A 130 -23.58 18.94 -5.81
N GLN A 131 -23.77 20.24 -5.54
CA GLN A 131 -22.70 21.23 -5.65
C GLN A 131 -21.56 21.01 -4.66
N GLU A 132 -21.83 20.43 -3.49
CA GLU A 132 -20.82 20.17 -2.47
C GLU A 132 -19.87 19.04 -2.87
N ASP A 133 -20.40 17.99 -3.51
CA ASP A 133 -19.59 16.88 -4.03
C ASP A 133 -18.62 17.39 -5.11
N VAL A 134 -19.12 18.21 -6.04
CA VAL A 134 -18.29 18.85 -7.08
C VAL A 134 -17.22 19.75 -6.45
N LYS A 135 -17.59 20.56 -5.45
CA LYS A 135 -16.65 21.45 -4.76
C LYS A 135 -15.56 20.67 -4.01
N SER A 136 -15.93 19.57 -3.37
CA SER A 136 -15.01 18.72 -2.60
C SER A 136 -14.01 18.01 -3.52
N LEU A 137 -14.50 17.41 -4.62
CA LEU A 137 -13.63 16.82 -5.64
C LEU A 137 -12.68 17.87 -6.23
N ASN A 138 -13.20 19.03 -6.65
CA ASN A 138 -12.39 20.10 -7.23
C ASN A 138 -11.30 20.58 -6.27
N LYS A 139 -11.60 20.69 -4.97
CA LYS A 139 -10.59 21.05 -3.97
C LYS A 139 -9.43 20.06 -3.95
N ARG A 140 -9.71 18.75 -3.99
CA ARG A 140 -8.65 17.74 -4.01
C ARG A 140 -7.88 17.75 -5.32
N LEU A 141 -8.56 17.86 -6.46
CA LEU A 141 -7.91 17.95 -7.76
C LEU A 141 -6.99 19.17 -7.86
N GLN A 142 -7.42 20.33 -7.34
CA GLN A 142 -6.57 21.53 -7.26
C GLN A 142 -5.33 21.30 -6.40
N TRP A 143 -5.45 20.57 -5.29
CA TRP A 143 -4.28 20.18 -4.51
C TRP A 143 -3.33 19.29 -5.32
N GLN A 144 -3.83 18.30 -6.08
CA GLN A 144 -2.98 17.46 -6.93
C GLN A 144 -2.27 18.28 -8.02
N ILE A 145 -2.96 19.25 -8.65
CA ILE A 145 -2.39 20.18 -9.65
C ILE A 145 -1.25 21.01 -9.04
N GLN A 146 -1.45 21.52 -7.83
CA GLN A 146 -0.44 22.34 -7.14
C GLN A 146 0.74 21.52 -6.65
N ASN A 147 0.57 20.21 -6.48
CA ASN A 147 1.56 19.29 -5.92
C ASN A 147 2.01 18.24 -6.95
N THR A 148 2.27 18.63 -8.20
CA THR A 148 2.68 17.67 -9.26
C THR A 148 4.03 17.00 -9.00
N ALA A 149 4.91 17.65 -8.24
CA ALA A 149 6.18 17.05 -7.81
C ALA A 149 5.99 16.07 -6.64
N ARG A 150 4.79 15.98 -6.05
CA ARG A 150 4.47 15.04 -4.98
C ARG A 150 4.27 13.65 -5.56
N GLY A 151 5.08 12.71 -5.07
CA GLY A 151 5.01 11.30 -5.42
C GLY A 151 5.50 10.44 -4.27
N ILE A 152 5.76 9.16 -4.55
CA ILE A 152 6.30 8.20 -3.58
C ILE A 152 7.81 8.05 -3.78
N GLN A 153 8.53 7.84 -2.69
CA GLN A 153 9.97 7.59 -2.69
C GLN A 153 10.25 6.16 -2.22
N PHE A 154 11.37 5.62 -2.69
CA PHE A 154 11.90 4.32 -2.33
C PHE A 154 13.36 4.47 -1.93
N VAL A 155 13.69 3.98 -0.73
CA VAL A 155 15.05 3.93 -0.20
C VAL A 155 15.58 2.51 -0.22
N LYS A 156 16.91 2.37 -0.22
CA LYS A 156 17.55 1.07 -0.03
C LYS A 156 17.23 0.53 1.37
N LEU A 157 16.76 -0.72 1.42
CA LEU A 157 16.47 -1.45 2.65
C LEU A 157 17.51 -2.54 2.88
N GLU A 158 17.72 -2.91 4.13
CA GLU A 158 18.59 -4.02 4.54
C GLU A 158 17.86 -5.35 4.35
N LYS A 159 18.37 -6.20 3.44
CA LYS A 159 17.67 -7.42 2.95
C LYS A 159 17.42 -8.42 4.07
N GLU A 160 18.37 -8.56 4.98
CA GLU A 160 18.43 -9.56 6.04
C GLU A 160 17.41 -9.30 7.15
N THR A 161 16.96 -8.04 7.30
CA THR A 161 16.03 -7.63 8.37
C THR A 161 14.67 -7.19 7.83
N LEU A 162 14.37 -7.52 6.57
CA LEU A 162 13.12 -7.15 5.93
C LEU A 162 11.92 -7.76 6.63
N GLN A 163 10.88 -6.95 6.81
CA GLN A 163 9.55 -7.37 7.25
C GLN A 163 8.49 -6.62 6.45
N LEU A 164 7.37 -7.29 6.21
CA LEU A 164 6.20 -6.67 5.60
C LEU A 164 5.26 -6.20 6.71
N LEU A 165 5.02 -4.90 6.79
CA LEU A 165 4.09 -4.30 7.75
C LEU A 165 2.76 -4.01 7.05
N VAL A 166 1.67 -4.51 7.62
CA VAL A 166 0.30 -4.23 7.20
C VAL A 166 -0.34 -3.35 8.28
N PHE A 167 -0.53 -2.08 7.99
CA PHE A 167 -1.24 -1.14 8.85
C PHE A 167 -2.71 -1.13 8.47
N THR A 168 -3.58 -1.33 9.44
CA THR A 168 -5.04 -1.33 9.22
C THR A 168 -5.67 -0.24 10.07
N ASP A 169 -6.56 0.52 9.47
CA ASP A 169 -7.52 1.36 10.18
C ASP A 169 -8.90 1.08 9.55
N THR A 170 -9.97 1.48 10.24
CA THR A 170 -11.29 1.54 9.64
C THR A 170 -12.09 2.68 10.21
N SER A 171 -12.93 3.28 9.36
CA SER A 171 -13.93 4.23 9.81
C SER A 171 -15.32 3.63 9.79
N PHE A 172 -15.84 3.39 10.99
CA PHE A 172 -17.16 2.82 11.19
C PHE A 172 -18.27 3.83 10.84
N ALA A 173 -19.20 3.40 9.99
CA ALA A 173 -20.42 4.14 9.61
C ALA A 173 -20.20 5.62 9.22
N ASN A 174 -19.06 5.93 8.60
CA ASN A 174 -18.64 7.30 8.32
C ASN A 174 -19.19 7.87 7.00
N ASN A 175 -19.66 7.02 6.09
CA ASN A 175 -20.24 7.48 4.84
C ASN A 175 -21.64 8.07 5.07
N LYS A 176 -22.14 8.87 4.10
CA LYS A 176 -23.48 9.50 4.15
C LYS A 176 -24.61 8.47 4.34
N ASP A 177 -24.41 7.24 3.87
CA ASP A 177 -25.38 6.14 4.00
C ASP A 177 -25.08 5.20 5.19
N LEU A 178 -24.24 5.63 6.13
CA LEU A 178 -23.84 4.88 7.33
C LEU A 178 -23.06 3.58 7.04
N SER A 179 -22.56 3.41 5.81
CA SER A 179 -21.60 2.36 5.51
C SER A 179 -20.20 2.71 6.02
N SER A 180 -19.40 1.69 6.32
CA SER A 180 -18.04 1.84 6.81
C SER A 180 -17.02 1.92 5.68
N GLN A 181 -15.87 2.52 5.96
CA GLN A 181 -14.69 2.50 5.11
C GLN A 181 -13.64 1.58 5.73
N ILE A 182 -13.00 0.79 4.86
CA ILE A 182 -11.87 -0.05 5.21
C ILE A 182 -10.63 0.50 4.55
N ASP A 183 -9.56 0.56 5.32
CA ASP A 183 -8.32 1.11 4.84
C ASP A 183 -7.08 0.43 5.41
N TYR A 184 -6.09 0.27 4.54
CA TYR A 184 -4.84 -0.34 4.94
C TYR A 184 -3.68 0.13 4.08
N ILE A 185 -2.50 0.17 4.68
CA ILE A 185 -1.23 0.49 4.03
C ILE A 185 -0.26 -0.65 4.26
N ILE A 186 0.35 -1.13 3.18
CA ILE A 186 1.35 -2.18 3.22
C ILE A 186 2.70 -1.57 2.89
N THR A 187 3.65 -1.75 3.79
CA THR A 187 5.02 -1.25 3.65
C THR A 187 6.02 -2.38 3.81
N LEU A 188 7.11 -2.32 3.05
CA LEU A 188 8.28 -3.15 3.28
C LEU A 188 9.26 -2.34 4.12
N ALA A 189 9.66 -2.87 5.28
CA ALA A 189 10.50 -2.15 6.22
C ALA A 189 11.71 -3.00 6.67
N ASP A 190 12.79 -2.34 7.06
CA ASP A 190 13.94 -2.96 7.72
C ASP A 190 13.91 -2.71 9.25
N GLN A 191 14.85 -3.31 9.99
CA GLN A 191 14.92 -3.15 11.45
C GLN A 191 15.33 -1.73 11.88
N LYS A 192 15.95 -0.93 11.00
CA LYS A 192 16.31 0.48 11.25
C LYS A 192 15.13 1.44 11.04
N GLY A 193 13.94 0.89 10.77
CA GLY A 193 12.72 1.63 10.50
C GLY A 193 12.70 2.32 9.15
N ASN A 194 13.64 2.03 8.22
CA ASN A 194 13.47 2.45 6.83
C ASN A 194 12.32 1.65 6.22
N ALA A 195 11.49 2.30 5.42
CA ALA A 195 10.30 1.69 4.87
C ALA A 195 9.93 2.24 3.48
N ASN A 196 9.44 1.35 2.64
CA ASN A 196 8.91 1.67 1.32
C ASN A 196 7.43 1.28 1.26
N THR A 197 6.56 2.24 0.94
CA THR A 197 5.14 1.97 0.72
C THR A 197 4.95 1.18 -0.56
N LEU A 198 4.35 -0.01 -0.45
CA LEU A 198 4.13 -0.90 -1.59
C LEU A 198 2.69 -0.85 -2.10
N HIS A 199 1.73 -0.70 -1.19
CA HIS A 199 0.32 -0.74 -1.53
C HIS A 199 -0.50 0.02 -0.48
N TRP A 200 -1.59 0.65 -0.92
CA TRP A 200 -2.58 1.25 -0.04
C TRP A 200 -3.96 1.05 -0.64
N THR A 201 -4.98 1.01 0.21
CA THR A 201 -6.37 0.95 -0.20
C THR A 201 -7.22 1.72 0.80
N LEU A 202 -8.23 2.41 0.28
CA LEU A 202 -9.32 2.97 1.05
C LEU A 202 -10.61 2.81 0.26
N VAL A 203 -11.48 1.90 0.70
CA VAL A 203 -12.72 1.59 0.00
C VAL A 203 -13.90 1.55 0.96
N LYS A 204 -15.05 1.98 0.45
CA LYS A 204 -16.33 1.68 1.09
C LYS A 204 -16.51 0.18 1.16
N TYR A 205 -16.79 -0.31 2.36
CA TYR A 205 -17.11 -1.71 2.54
C TYR A 205 -18.53 -2.00 2.03
N LYS A 206 -18.68 -3.07 1.24
CA LYS A 206 -19.95 -3.40 0.60
C LYS A 206 -21.00 -3.93 1.58
N ARG A 207 -20.56 -4.50 2.70
CA ARG A 207 -21.47 -5.02 3.73
C ARG A 207 -21.67 -3.97 4.81
N VAL A 208 -22.88 -3.87 5.32
CA VAL A 208 -23.16 -3.06 6.51
C VAL A 208 -22.53 -3.75 7.70
N THR A 209 -21.66 -3.04 8.40
CA THR A 209 -21.05 -3.50 9.66
C THR A 209 -21.93 -3.07 10.81
N HIS A 210 -22.24 -3.98 11.74
CA HIS A 210 -23.10 -3.68 12.90
C HIS A 210 -22.31 -3.25 14.14
N SER A 211 -20.98 -3.30 14.12
CA SER A 211 -20.12 -2.85 15.21
C SER A 211 -18.78 -2.32 14.69
N VAL A 212 -18.10 -1.52 15.51
CA VAL A 212 -16.74 -1.03 15.24
C VAL A 212 -15.76 -2.20 15.12
N LEU A 213 -15.83 -3.17 16.05
CA LEU A 213 -15.00 -4.37 15.98
C LEU A 213 -15.19 -5.14 14.67
N ALA A 214 -16.43 -5.17 14.14
CA ALA A 214 -16.69 -5.82 12.86
C ALA A 214 -16.01 -5.10 11.70
N SER A 215 -16.11 -3.77 11.62
CA SER A 215 -15.39 -3.03 10.57
C SER A 215 -13.90 -3.26 10.67
N GLU A 216 -13.32 -3.11 11.87
CA GLU A 216 -11.88 -3.27 12.12
C GLU A 216 -11.39 -4.67 11.74
N LEU A 217 -12.12 -5.73 12.11
CA LEU A 217 -11.75 -7.09 11.74
C LEU A 217 -11.80 -7.30 10.22
N TYR A 218 -12.83 -6.79 9.53
CA TYR A 218 -12.88 -6.87 8.07
C TYR A 218 -11.71 -6.11 7.45
N GLY A 219 -11.36 -4.93 7.99
CA GLY A 219 -10.21 -4.18 7.52
C GLY A 219 -8.90 -4.95 7.67
N MET A 220 -8.72 -5.62 8.80
CA MET A 220 -7.59 -6.49 9.02
C MET A 220 -7.56 -7.71 8.10
N ALA A 221 -8.70 -8.36 7.88
CA ALA A 221 -8.80 -9.51 6.97
C ALA A 221 -8.41 -9.11 5.54
N HIS A 222 -8.92 -7.97 5.04
CA HIS A 222 -8.57 -7.45 3.73
C HIS A 222 -7.09 -7.06 3.61
N GLY A 223 -6.54 -6.40 4.64
CA GLY A 223 -5.12 -6.06 4.69
C GLY A 223 -4.23 -7.30 4.72
N PHE A 224 -4.62 -8.32 5.50
CA PHE A 224 -3.94 -9.60 5.58
C PHE A 224 -3.93 -10.33 4.24
N ASP A 225 -5.08 -10.44 3.56
CA ASP A 225 -5.19 -11.10 2.26
C ASP A 225 -4.22 -10.50 1.25
N MET A 226 -4.20 -9.17 1.13
CA MET A 226 -3.27 -8.47 0.24
C MET A 226 -1.81 -8.63 0.71
N GLY A 227 -1.57 -8.57 2.01
CA GLY A 227 -0.25 -8.75 2.61
C GLY A 227 0.36 -10.12 2.32
N VAL A 228 -0.41 -11.21 2.43
CA VAL A 228 0.06 -12.58 2.13
C VAL A 228 0.49 -12.71 0.67
N VAL A 229 -0.28 -12.12 -0.23
CA VAL A 229 -0.01 -12.16 -1.65
C VAL A 229 1.26 -11.38 -2.02
N ILE A 230 1.43 -10.17 -1.46
CA ILE A 230 2.66 -9.38 -1.61
C ILE A 230 3.85 -10.12 -0.98
N LYS A 231 3.69 -10.68 0.22
CA LYS A 231 4.72 -11.48 0.90
C LYS A 231 5.18 -12.64 0.03
N SER A 232 4.25 -13.42 -0.52
CA SER A 232 4.54 -14.54 -1.41
C SER A 232 5.31 -14.09 -2.66
N THR A 233 4.91 -12.96 -3.25
CA THR A 233 5.60 -12.37 -4.41
C THR A 233 7.05 -11.97 -4.08
N ILE A 234 7.26 -11.23 -3.00
CA ILE A 234 8.60 -10.77 -2.59
C ILE A 234 9.48 -11.96 -2.20
N LYS A 235 8.93 -12.94 -1.46
CA LYS A 235 9.62 -14.20 -1.12
C LYS A 235 10.08 -14.94 -2.36
N GLY A 236 9.25 -15.03 -3.39
CA GLY A 236 9.62 -15.66 -4.67
C GLY A 236 10.69 -14.90 -5.44
N ILE A 237 10.63 -13.56 -5.44
CA ILE A 237 11.59 -12.70 -6.18
C ILE A 237 12.96 -12.66 -5.49
N LEU A 238 12.99 -12.49 -4.16
CA LEU A 238 14.22 -12.26 -3.40
C LEU A 238 14.80 -13.51 -2.75
N GLU A 239 14.05 -14.62 -2.79
CA GLU A 239 14.37 -15.90 -2.15
C GLU A 239 14.68 -15.76 -0.65
N ILE A 240 13.92 -14.91 0.04
CA ILE A 240 14.02 -14.67 1.48
C ILE A 240 12.78 -15.17 2.21
N ASP A 241 12.94 -15.51 3.48
CA ASP A 241 11.78 -15.59 4.36
C ASP A 241 11.40 -14.18 4.83
N LEU A 242 10.15 -13.78 4.57
CA LEU A 242 9.66 -12.43 4.85
C LEU A 242 8.60 -12.50 5.96
N PRO A 243 8.92 -12.06 7.19
CA PRO A 243 7.93 -11.88 8.24
C PRO A 243 6.81 -10.94 7.79
N LEU A 244 5.56 -11.31 8.07
CA LEU A 244 4.40 -10.43 7.89
C LEU A 244 3.90 -10.02 9.26
N VAL A 245 3.84 -8.72 9.50
CA VAL A 245 3.43 -8.13 10.77
C VAL A 245 2.17 -7.31 10.52
N ILE A 246 1.11 -7.61 11.25
CA ILE A 246 -0.12 -6.82 11.22
C ILE A 246 -0.05 -5.80 12.36
N CYS A 247 -0.32 -4.54 12.05
CA CYS A 247 -0.35 -3.44 12.99
C CYS A 247 -1.76 -2.84 13.05
N THR A 248 -2.33 -2.78 14.25
CA THR A 248 -3.64 -2.18 14.51
C THR A 248 -3.53 -1.25 15.71
N ASP A 249 -4.30 -0.18 15.72
CA ASP A 249 -4.50 0.71 16.88
C ASP A 249 -5.75 0.36 17.71
N SER A 250 -6.54 -0.61 17.25
CA SER A 250 -7.69 -1.13 17.98
C SER A 250 -7.27 -2.17 19.00
N ARG A 251 -7.31 -1.77 20.27
CA ARG A 251 -7.15 -2.68 21.42
C ARG A 251 -8.17 -3.81 21.39
N SER A 252 -9.44 -3.50 21.07
CA SER A 252 -10.50 -4.50 21.02
C SER A 252 -10.22 -5.57 19.98
N LEU A 253 -9.73 -5.19 18.80
CA LEU A 253 -9.38 -6.15 17.76
C LEU A 253 -8.16 -7.01 18.16
N TYR A 254 -7.14 -6.37 18.73
CA TYR A 254 -5.96 -7.07 19.24
C TYR A 254 -6.33 -8.10 20.30
N ASP A 255 -7.07 -7.69 21.33
CA ASP A 255 -7.53 -8.57 22.41
C ASP A 255 -8.40 -9.70 21.86
N CYS A 256 -9.25 -9.42 20.86
CA CYS A 256 -10.09 -10.42 20.22
C CYS A 256 -9.24 -11.50 19.53
N LEU A 257 -8.17 -11.13 18.81
CA LEU A 257 -7.32 -12.10 18.12
C LEU A 257 -6.42 -12.88 19.08
N VAL A 258 -5.81 -12.18 20.03
CA VAL A 258 -4.76 -12.71 20.92
C VAL A 258 -5.34 -13.45 22.12
N LYS A 259 -6.31 -12.86 22.82
CA LYS A 259 -6.83 -13.38 24.10
C LYS A 259 -7.98 -14.37 23.92
N LEU A 260 -8.14 -14.91 22.71
CA LEU A 260 -9.22 -15.82 22.32
C LEU A 260 -10.62 -15.29 22.65
N GLY A 261 -10.81 -13.96 22.60
CA GLY A 261 -12.11 -13.33 22.84
C GLY A 261 -13.20 -13.90 21.93
N THR A 262 -14.42 -14.02 22.45
CA THR A 262 -15.58 -14.43 21.66
C THR A 262 -16.46 -13.22 21.36
N THR A 263 -16.95 -13.13 20.13
CA THR A 263 -18.00 -12.17 19.75
C THR A 263 -19.36 -12.88 19.68
N GLN A 264 -20.44 -12.14 19.96
CA GLN A 264 -21.80 -12.63 19.77
C GLN A 264 -22.18 -12.72 18.28
N GLU A 265 -21.47 -11.97 17.42
CA GLU A 265 -21.71 -11.95 15.98
C GLU A 265 -21.08 -13.20 15.32
N LYS A 266 -21.93 -14.22 15.12
CA LYS A 266 -21.49 -15.54 14.62
C LYS A 266 -20.77 -15.49 13.27
N GLN A 267 -21.12 -14.56 12.39
CA GLN A 267 -20.49 -14.45 11.07
C GLN A 267 -19.07 -13.88 11.17
N LEU A 268 -18.85 -12.95 12.11
CA LEU A 268 -17.55 -12.34 12.37
C LEU A 268 -16.52 -13.36 12.90
N MET A 269 -17.00 -14.42 13.56
CA MET A 269 -16.17 -15.53 14.02
C MET A 269 -15.42 -16.22 12.86
N ILE A 270 -15.97 -16.23 11.64
CA ILE A 270 -15.34 -16.91 10.49
C ILE A 270 -14.01 -16.23 10.16
N ASP A 271 -14.03 -14.92 9.93
CA ASP A 271 -12.83 -14.14 9.60
C ASP A 271 -11.83 -14.14 10.76
N MET A 272 -12.33 -14.08 12.00
CA MET A 272 -11.47 -14.16 13.19
C MET A 272 -10.76 -15.51 13.30
N ILE A 273 -11.45 -16.63 13.08
CA ILE A 273 -10.86 -17.96 13.10
C ILE A 273 -9.85 -18.11 11.95
N CYS A 274 -10.14 -17.56 10.76
CA CYS A 274 -9.20 -17.55 9.63
C CYS A 274 -7.90 -16.81 9.99
N LEU A 275 -8.00 -15.63 10.62
CA LEU A 275 -6.82 -14.86 11.05
C LEU A 275 -6.04 -15.57 12.16
N ARG A 276 -6.71 -16.15 13.16
CA ARG A 276 -6.05 -16.97 14.19
C ARG A 276 -5.34 -18.17 13.58
N GLN A 277 -5.99 -18.87 12.65
CA GLN A 277 -5.38 -20.00 11.96
C GLN A 277 -4.19 -19.57 11.10
N ALA A 278 -4.26 -18.42 10.44
CA ALA A 278 -3.13 -17.84 9.70
C ALA A 278 -1.95 -17.52 10.63
N TYR A 279 -2.23 -17.04 11.84
CA TYR A 279 -1.23 -16.82 12.88
C TYR A 279 -0.61 -18.14 13.37
N GLU A 280 -1.43 -19.14 13.72
CA GLU A 280 -0.98 -20.49 14.10
C GLU A 280 -0.14 -21.16 13.01
N ARG A 281 -0.48 -20.94 11.73
CA ARG A 281 0.25 -21.45 10.57
C ARG A 281 1.47 -20.61 10.18
N ARG A 282 1.83 -19.59 10.98
CA ARG A 282 2.97 -18.69 10.76
C ARG A 282 2.91 -17.90 9.45
N GLN A 283 1.72 -17.73 8.88
CA GLN A 283 1.53 -16.80 7.77
C GLN A 283 1.67 -15.36 8.26
N ILE A 284 1.09 -15.07 9.44
CA ILE A 284 1.32 -13.87 10.24
C ILE A 284 2.42 -14.19 11.25
N ALA A 285 3.50 -13.43 11.24
CA ALA A 285 4.62 -13.59 12.17
C ALA A 285 4.33 -12.90 13.51
N LYS A 286 3.77 -11.68 13.46
CA LYS A 286 3.45 -10.88 14.65
C LYS A 286 2.16 -10.09 14.44
N VAL A 287 1.43 -9.88 15.52
CA VAL A 287 0.35 -8.88 15.61
C VAL A 287 0.78 -7.84 16.64
N ARG A 288 0.79 -6.57 16.25
CA ARG A 288 1.19 -5.44 17.07
C ARG A 288 0.00 -4.52 17.31
N TRP A 289 -0.28 -4.25 18.58
CA TRP A 289 -1.10 -3.12 18.98
C TRP A 289 -0.21 -1.88 19.07
N ILE A 290 -0.52 -0.86 18.28
CA ILE A 290 0.25 0.38 18.17
C ILE A 290 -0.59 1.59 18.59
N GLU A 291 0.06 2.68 18.99
CA GLU A 291 -0.63 3.96 19.19
C GLU A 291 -1.13 4.50 17.85
N GLY A 292 -2.39 4.93 17.80
CA GLY A 292 -3.04 5.42 16.57
C GLY A 292 -2.35 6.64 15.95
N THR A 293 -1.67 7.45 16.76
CA THR A 293 -0.86 8.58 16.27
C THR A 293 0.33 8.15 15.40
N THR A 294 0.78 6.90 15.56
CA THR A 294 1.85 6.29 14.77
C THR A 294 1.34 5.42 13.63
N ASN A 295 0.02 5.19 13.53
CA ASN A 295 -0.62 4.43 12.47
C ASN A 295 -0.72 5.27 11.18
N PRO A 296 -0.02 4.92 10.09
CA PRO A 296 -0.15 5.64 8.83
C PRO A 296 -1.51 5.40 8.16
N ALA A 297 -2.25 4.34 8.51
CA ALA A 297 -3.59 4.09 7.97
C ALA A 297 -4.62 5.13 8.45
N ASP A 298 -4.57 5.57 9.72
CA ASP A 298 -5.47 6.60 10.31
C ASP A 298 -5.63 7.88 9.46
N SER A 299 -4.60 8.21 8.68
CA SER A 299 -4.60 9.34 7.75
C SER A 299 -5.64 9.24 6.63
N MET A 300 -5.93 8.03 6.18
CA MET A 300 -6.73 7.78 4.99
C MET A 300 -8.22 7.91 5.27
N THR A 301 -8.62 8.05 6.53
CA THR A 301 -10.03 8.17 6.92
C THR A 301 -10.48 9.60 7.22
N LYS A 302 -9.56 10.60 7.25
CA LYS A 302 -9.83 11.92 7.85
C LYS A 302 -9.58 13.15 6.96
N GLY A 303 -9.53 13.01 5.63
CA GLY A 303 -9.40 14.12 4.66
C GLY A 303 -8.08 14.94 4.70
N LYS A 304 -7.40 14.97 5.85
CA LYS A 304 -6.04 15.45 6.02
C LYS A 304 -5.15 14.26 6.37
N PRO A 305 -3.99 14.12 5.71
CA PRO A 305 -3.09 13.03 6.04
C PRO A 305 -2.52 13.20 7.46
N SER A 306 -2.52 12.11 8.23
CA SER A 306 -1.90 12.01 9.56
C SER A 306 -0.40 12.28 9.49
N ASN A 307 0.19 12.64 10.63
CA ASN A 307 1.63 12.86 10.73
C ASN A 307 2.41 11.58 10.45
N ALA A 308 1.86 10.40 10.80
CA ALA A 308 2.47 9.12 10.50
C ALA A 308 2.55 8.85 8.99
N LEU A 309 1.47 9.09 8.23
CA LEU A 309 1.51 8.94 6.77
C LEU A 309 2.47 9.94 6.13
N LYS A 310 2.43 11.21 6.54
CA LYS A 310 3.36 12.22 6.02
C LYS A 310 4.81 11.80 6.25
N ARG A 311 5.16 11.42 7.48
CA ARG A 311 6.52 10.95 7.81
C ARG A 311 6.92 9.76 6.95
N LEU A 312 6.03 8.76 6.80
CA LEU A 312 6.29 7.60 5.96
C LEU A 312 6.62 8.00 4.51
N LEU A 313 5.82 8.89 3.91
CA LEU A 313 5.99 9.30 2.51
C LEU A 313 7.17 10.27 2.30
N ASP A 314 7.42 11.16 3.27
CA ASP A 314 8.44 12.21 3.18
C ASP A 314 9.84 11.67 3.46
N THR A 315 9.94 10.71 4.39
CA THR A 315 11.22 10.29 4.95
C THR A 315 11.53 8.81 4.73
N ASN A 316 10.57 8.02 4.23
CA ASN A 316 10.67 6.57 4.16
C ASN A 316 10.98 5.96 5.53
N LYS A 317 10.40 6.51 6.60
CA LYS A 317 10.57 6.00 7.96
C LYS A 317 9.25 5.62 8.59
N VAL A 318 9.27 4.46 9.24
CA VAL A 318 8.24 4.02 10.17
C VAL A 318 8.82 4.10 11.58
N GLN A 319 8.12 4.79 12.47
CA GLN A 319 8.41 4.83 13.90
C GLN A 319 7.14 4.41 14.61
N LEU A 320 7.13 3.18 15.13
CA LEU A 320 5.97 2.61 15.81
C LEU A 320 6.15 2.74 17.31
N GLU A 321 5.13 3.27 17.97
CA GLU A 321 4.98 3.14 19.41
C GLU A 321 4.13 1.90 19.64
N VAL A 322 4.80 0.77 19.91
CA VAL A 322 4.15 -0.52 20.12
C VAL A 322 3.75 -0.62 21.60
N VAL A 323 2.45 -0.77 21.84
CA VAL A 323 1.88 -0.87 23.19
C VAL A 323 1.95 -2.31 23.68
N GLU A 324 1.51 -3.27 22.86
CA GLU A 324 1.52 -4.70 23.15
C GLU A 324 1.75 -5.47 21.85
N TRP A 325 2.44 -6.61 21.89
CA TRP A 325 2.63 -7.46 20.72
C TRP A 325 2.66 -8.94 21.12
N VAL A 326 2.26 -9.81 20.19
CA VAL A 326 2.48 -11.25 20.34
C VAL A 326 3.26 -11.76 19.14
N GLU A 327 4.26 -12.57 19.45
CA GLU A 327 5.09 -13.30 18.51
C GLU A 327 4.86 -14.80 18.69
N HIS A 328 4.89 -15.54 17.59
CA HIS A 328 4.79 -16.98 17.67
C HIS A 328 6.10 -17.55 18.22
N ASP A 329 6.09 -18.06 19.46
CA ASP A 329 7.26 -18.70 20.06
C ASP A 329 7.72 -19.91 19.22
N GLY A 330 8.94 -19.81 18.68
CA GLY A 330 9.71 -20.97 18.25
C GLY A 330 10.45 -21.53 19.46
N VAL A 331 10.38 -22.83 19.69
CA VAL A 331 11.08 -23.58 20.75
C VAL A 331 12.42 -22.93 21.18
N GLY A 332 12.50 -22.47 22.43
CA GLY A 332 13.74 -22.41 23.21
C GLY A 332 14.43 -21.05 23.40
N SER A 333 14.20 -20.46 24.59
CA SER A 333 15.06 -19.55 25.38
C SER A 333 15.21 -18.07 24.98
N GLY A 334 15.03 -17.23 26.00
CA GLY A 334 15.55 -15.85 26.05
C GLY A 334 14.46 -14.80 26.07
N THR A 335 14.01 -14.40 27.27
CA THR A 335 13.36 -13.11 27.47
C THR A 335 14.38 -12.01 27.17
N GLU A 336 14.41 -11.53 25.93
CA GLU A 336 15.04 -10.25 25.58
C GLU A 336 13.94 -9.22 25.31
N ASP A 337 14.05 -8.11 26.04
CA ASP A 337 13.19 -6.93 26.00
C ASP A 337 13.50 -6.13 24.72
N PRO A 338 12.57 -5.94 23.76
CA PRO A 338 12.87 -5.29 22.50
C PRO A 338 12.67 -3.76 22.54
N THR A 339 12.82 -3.12 23.70
CA THR A 339 12.99 -1.66 23.76
C THR A 339 14.32 -1.19 23.13
N GLU A 340 15.24 -2.11 22.82
CA GLU A 340 16.43 -1.83 22.01
C GLU A 340 16.15 -2.03 20.51
N GLY A 341 15.56 -1.02 19.85
CA GLY A 341 15.39 -1.04 18.40
C GLY A 341 14.90 0.26 17.75
N PHE A 342 14.24 1.13 18.51
CA PHE A 342 13.89 2.47 18.07
C PHE A 342 14.47 3.46 19.08
N GLY A 343 15.67 3.96 18.78
CA GLY A 343 16.44 4.79 19.69
C GLY A 343 15.67 6.00 20.20
N ALA A 344 15.43 6.01 21.51
CA ALA A 344 15.23 7.23 22.27
C ALA A 344 16.57 7.96 22.33
N ILE A 345 16.61 9.24 21.94
CA ILE A 345 17.73 10.12 22.25
C ILE A 345 17.36 10.84 23.57
N PRO A 346 18.20 10.80 24.61
CA PRO A 346 17.94 11.52 25.84
C PRO A 346 18.16 13.03 25.63
N ASN A 347 17.21 13.82 26.16
CA ASN A 347 17.13 15.28 26.33
C ASN A 347 18.10 16.19 25.56
#